data_AF-A0A2V1NFH9-F1
#
_entry.id   AF-A0A2V1NFH9-F1
#
_cell.length_a   1.000
_cell.length_b   1.000
_cell.length_c   1.000
_cell.angle_alpha   90.00
_cell.angle_beta   90.00
_cell.angle_gamma   90.00
#
_symmetry.space_group_name_H-M   'P 1'
#
loop_
_entity.id
_entity.type
_entity.pdbx_description
1 polymer ?
#
loop_
_entity_poly.entity_id
_entity_poly.type
_entity_poly.pdbx_seq_one_letter_code
_entity_poly.pdbx_strand_id
1 'polypeptide(L)'
;MNTTCTICPRPAPEDTYACPACLDDIRGWLSELPRQAALLADEFLAPGAAPVQGRIGGTGRAHSPVPVDLRVLVLLAPGHAVPVGAPEDDTDHTVPIRALVTGWAHYFASTYPTVHRDRHGTAHVTRDAQPLPPRDHRTRIPDHTLTGWASWITTYLPYAAGHPWIADLHRQLGDLVHRIRDLTHEVPHTHHMVAPCPDCQGFGLTRTDGRALIRCTLCGHHLTPEAYDTHVTAVLDTHQQKAAPCATVTAAPAPTSPSSYSPRPTPEGTPVTEHLDLETVLREGGQITITYDPLPARYTATAIADDHGRLAGEGEGNSPEAALAQLRAGGGYSAARPFDGPPPRPDWLPPSYTEHPDLDTVMYEGGRIAITCDRLPALYTATATADDGRRAGKGEGTSPETALAHLRSGGWYSAVPPLDDTPPRPDWHPSSTIEY
;
A
#
# COMPACT_ATOMS: atom_id res chain seq x y z
N MET A 1 -13.61 -15.57 33.98
CA MET A 1 -12.31 -15.46 34.69
C MET A 1 -11.36 -14.82 33.68
N ASN A 2 -10.77 -13.65 33.97
CA ASN A 2 -9.90 -13.01 32.98
C ASN A 2 -8.63 -13.85 32.78
N THR A 3 -8.52 -14.49 31.63
CA THR A 3 -7.30 -15.16 31.18
C THR A 3 -6.26 -14.10 30.81
N THR A 4 -5.05 -14.23 31.34
CA THR A 4 -3.92 -13.41 30.90
C THR A 4 -3.43 -13.94 29.56
N CYS A 5 -3.07 -13.06 28.63
CA CYS A 5 -2.43 -13.45 27.38
C CYS A 5 -1.13 -14.21 27.66
N THR A 6 -0.88 -15.32 26.95
CA THR A 6 0.34 -16.13 27.14
C THR A 6 1.57 -15.51 26.47
N ILE A 7 1.37 -14.50 25.60
CA ILE A 7 2.43 -13.82 24.84
C ILE A 7 2.88 -12.54 25.54
N CYS A 8 1.97 -11.82 26.21
CA CYS A 8 2.26 -10.52 26.82
C CYS A 8 1.41 -10.32 28.09
N PRO A 9 1.74 -9.36 28.97
CA PRO A 9 1.03 -9.20 30.26
C PRO A 9 -0.40 -8.60 30.15
N ARG A 10 -0.94 -8.45 28.93
CA ARG A 10 -2.27 -7.87 28.70
C ARG A 10 -3.38 -8.90 28.96
N PRO A 11 -4.60 -8.46 29.33
CA PRO A 11 -5.74 -9.36 29.41
C PRO A 11 -6.07 -9.94 28.01
N ALA A 12 -6.42 -11.21 27.97
CA ALA A 12 -6.99 -11.87 26.81
C ALA A 12 -8.53 -11.98 26.98
N PRO A 13 -9.31 -11.97 25.88
CA PRO A 13 -10.73 -12.33 25.91
C PRO A 13 -10.95 -13.71 26.55
N GLU A 14 -12.15 -13.93 27.09
CA GLU A 14 -12.53 -15.26 27.59
C GLU A 14 -12.35 -16.33 26.51
N ASP A 15 -11.89 -17.51 26.92
CA ASP A 15 -11.60 -18.66 26.06
C ASP A 15 -10.49 -18.45 25.01
N THR A 16 -9.68 -17.40 25.15
CA THR A 16 -8.50 -17.17 24.31
C THR A 16 -7.21 -17.07 25.12
N TYR A 17 -6.11 -17.50 24.51
CA TYR A 17 -4.75 -17.46 25.04
C TYR A 17 -3.95 -16.26 24.50
N ALA A 18 -4.44 -15.55 23.49
CA ALA A 18 -3.78 -14.39 22.89
C ALA A 18 -4.68 -13.15 22.91
N CYS A 19 -4.13 -11.99 23.32
CA CYS A 19 -4.85 -10.73 23.26
C CYS A 19 -4.96 -10.21 21.81
N PRO A 20 -5.92 -9.30 21.52
CA PRO A 20 -6.15 -8.79 20.16
C PRO A 20 -4.89 -8.17 19.52
N ALA A 21 -4.03 -7.54 20.33
CA ALA A 21 -2.81 -6.92 19.82
C ALA A 21 -1.78 -7.96 19.33
N CYS A 22 -1.57 -9.06 20.07
CA CYS A 22 -0.67 -10.13 19.63
C CYS A 22 -1.23 -10.87 18.42
N LEU A 23 -2.55 -11.00 18.30
CA LEU A 23 -3.16 -11.53 17.09
C LEU A 23 -2.98 -10.60 15.89
N ASP A 24 -3.04 -9.28 16.10
CA ASP A 24 -2.75 -8.29 15.06
C ASP A 24 -1.28 -8.30 14.64
N ASP A 25 -0.34 -8.48 15.58
CA ASP A 25 1.09 -8.68 15.27
C ASP A 25 1.28 -9.88 14.32
N ILE A 26 0.65 -11.03 14.64
CA ILE A 26 0.72 -12.23 13.79
C ILE A 26 0.12 -11.98 12.41
N ARG A 27 -1.02 -11.29 12.31
CA ARG A 27 -1.63 -10.92 11.02
C ARG A 27 -0.70 -10.03 10.21
N GLY A 28 -0.11 -9.02 10.84
CA GLY A 28 0.84 -8.11 10.21
C GLY A 28 2.02 -8.88 9.62
N TRP A 29 2.65 -9.76 10.41
CA TRP A 29 3.74 -10.60 9.96
C TRP A 29 3.36 -11.52 8.81
N LEU A 30 2.22 -12.22 8.89
CA LEU A 30 1.75 -13.09 7.82
C LEU A 30 1.48 -12.31 6.52
N SER A 31 0.95 -11.10 6.59
CA SER A 31 0.70 -10.24 5.43
C SER A 31 1.99 -9.70 4.79
N GLU A 32 3.04 -9.53 5.59
CA GLU A 32 4.34 -8.99 5.16
C GLU A 32 5.22 -10.04 4.48
N LEU A 33 5.16 -11.30 4.94
CA LEU A 33 6.05 -12.37 4.47
C LEU A 33 6.10 -12.56 2.94
N PRO A 34 4.98 -12.56 2.18
CA PRO A 34 5.05 -12.72 0.73
C PRO A 34 5.87 -11.62 0.04
N ARG A 35 5.70 -10.37 0.47
CA ARG A 35 6.40 -9.20 -0.08
C ARG A 35 7.89 -9.26 0.26
N GLN A 36 8.22 -9.58 1.51
CA GLN A 36 9.62 -9.74 1.93
C GLN A 36 10.32 -10.90 1.20
N ALA A 37 9.62 -12.03 0.97
CA ALA A 37 10.20 -13.15 0.23
C ALA A 37 10.48 -12.79 -1.24
N ALA A 38 9.62 -11.98 -1.86
CA ALA A 38 9.87 -11.44 -3.19
C ALA A 38 11.09 -10.49 -3.19
N LEU A 39 11.16 -9.56 -2.24
CA LEU A 39 12.30 -8.65 -2.09
C LEU A 39 13.63 -9.42 -1.92
N LEU A 40 13.64 -10.43 -1.05
CA LEU A 40 14.80 -11.30 -0.86
C LEU A 40 15.22 -12.02 -2.15
N ALA A 41 14.26 -12.49 -2.95
CA ALA A 41 14.55 -13.15 -4.21
C ALA A 41 15.09 -12.15 -5.26
N ASP A 42 14.44 -10.99 -5.38
CA ASP A 42 14.75 -10.00 -6.41
C ASP A 42 16.07 -9.26 -6.12
N GLU A 43 16.35 -8.92 -4.87
CA GLU A 43 17.53 -8.14 -4.49
C GLU A 43 18.78 -8.99 -4.29
N PHE A 44 18.64 -10.21 -3.74
CA PHE A 44 19.80 -11.01 -3.32
C PHE A 44 20.05 -12.25 -4.18
N LEU A 45 19.07 -12.76 -4.94
CA LEU A 45 19.26 -13.91 -5.84
C LEU A 45 19.43 -13.51 -7.30
N ALA A 46 18.89 -12.36 -7.73
CA ALA A 46 19.15 -11.86 -9.07
C ALA A 46 20.62 -11.42 -9.17
N PRO A 47 21.41 -11.96 -10.12
CA PRO A 47 22.74 -11.42 -10.39
C PRO A 47 22.56 -9.95 -10.76
N GLY A 48 23.06 -9.03 -9.92
CA GLY A 48 22.95 -7.59 -10.14
C GLY A 48 23.24 -7.25 -11.60
N ALA A 49 22.27 -6.59 -12.24
CA ALA A 49 22.20 -6.42 -13.67
C ALA A 49 23.53 -5.94 -14.27
N ALA A 50 24.04 -6.74 -15.21
CA ALA A 50 25.16 -6.51 -16.13
C ALA A 50 26.47 -5.99 -15.51
N PRO A 51 27.64 -6.59 -15.83
CA PRO A 51 28.91 -5.97 -15.49
C PRO A 51 28.89 -4.56 -16.07
N VAL A 52 29.09 -3.54 -15.22
CA VAL A 52 29.34 -2.18 -15.67
C VAL A 52 30.43 -2.28 -16.73
N GLN A 53 30.08 -2.04 -17.99
CA GLN A 53 30.99 -2.04 -19.15
C GLN A 53 31.91 -0.81 -19.08
N GLY A 54 32.62 -0.66 -17.96
CA GLY A 54 33.64 0.33 -17.70
C GLY A 54 34.98 -0.20 -18.16
N ARG A 55 35.23 -0.06 -19.45
CA ARG A 55 36.52 -0.09 -20.16
C ARG A 55 37.77 0.03 -19.25
N ILE A 56 38.39 -1.09 -18.89
CA ILE A 56 39.81 -1.12 -18.55
C ILE A 56 40.44 -2.29 -19.30
N GLY A 57 41.26 -1.96 -20.30
CA GLY A 57 42.07 -2.93 -21.00
C GLY A 57 42.95 -3.69 -20.01
N GLY A 58 42.69 -4.99 -19.85
CA GLY A 58 43.44 -5.86 -18.97
C GLY A 58 42.95 -7.28 -19.12
N THR A 59 43.67 -8.05 -19.92
CA THR A 59 43.40 -9.45 -20.26
C THR A 59 43.06 -10.32 -19.05
N GLY A 60 41.83 -10.84 -19.01
CA GLY A 60 41.49 -12.13 -18.39
C GLY A 60 41.43 -12.20 -16.86
N ARG A 61 40.51 -11.46 -16.22
CA ARG A 61 40.10 -11.80 -14.85
C ARG A 61 38.64 -12.24 -14.85
N ALA A 62 38.44 -13.51 -14.47
CA ALA A 62 37.14 -14.13 -14.30
C ALA A 62 36.26 -13.24 -13.43
N HIS A 63 35.15 -12.76 -13.98
CA HIS A 63 34.08 -12.15 -13.21
C HIS A 63 33.40 -13.27 -12.45
N SER A 64 33.91 -13.60 -11.26
CA SER A 64 33.15 -14.45 -10.35
C SER A 64 31.83 -13.74 -10.08
N PRO A 65 30.67 -14.42 -10.22
CA PRO A 65 29.39 -13.84 -9.81
C PRO A 65 29.52 -13.36 -8.36
N VAL A 66 28.83 -12.27 -8.04
CA VAL A 66 28.75 -11.77 -6.66
C VAL A 66 28.32 -12.95 -5.79
N PRO A 67 29.07 -13.29 -4.74
CA PRO A 67 28.68 -14.41 -3.88
C PRO A 67 27.31 -14.10 -3.29
N VAL A 68 26.36 -15.00 -3.54
CA VAL A 68 25.02 -14.91 -2.97
C VAL A 68 25.12 -15.03 -1.45
N ASP A 69 24.37 -14.21 -0.71
CA ASP A 69 24.29 -14.34 0.74
C ASP A 69 23.64 -15.68 1.10
N LEU A 70 24.44 -16.58 1.70
CA LEU A 70 23.98 -17.92 2.09
C LEU A 70 22.79 -17.86 3.06
N ARG A 71 22.67 -16.81 3.87
CA ARG A 71 21.54 -16.62 4.79
C ARG A 71 20.23 -16.46 4.03
N VAL A 72 20.25 -15.74 2.91
CA VAL A 72 19.08 -15.56 2.03
C VAL A 72 18.73 -16.86 1.32
N LEU A 73 19.74 -17.61 0.84
CA LEU A 73 19.50 -18.92 0.25
C LEU A 73 18.86 -19.90 1.24
N VAL A 74 19.27 -19.91 2.50
CA VAL A 74 18.65 -20.74 3.54
C VAL A 74 17.19 -20.34 3.78
N LEU A 75 16.89 -19.04 3.84
CA LEU A 75 15.52 -18.55 4.04
C LEU A 75 14.57 -18.89 2.87
N LEU A 76 15.08 -18.86 1.64
CA LEU A 76 14.31 -19.13 0.42
C LEU A 76 14.37 -20.59 -0.04
N ALA A 77 15.19 -21.43 0.60
CA ALA A 77 15.34 -22.83 0.24
C ALA A 77 13.99 -23.59 0.31
N PRO A 78 13.79 -24.60 -0.55
CA PRO A 78 12.61 -25.46 -0.50
C PRO A 78 12.62 -26.44 0.69
N GLY A 79 13.41 -26.18 1.73
CA GLY A 79 13.71 -27.09 2.82
C GLY A 79 12.49 -27.47 3.65
N HIS A 80 12.67 -28.49 4.50
CA HIS A 80 11.69 -28.91 5.48
C HIS A 80 11.98 -28.24 6.82
N ALA A 81 10.94 -28.00 7.63
CA ALA A 81 11.13 -27.65 9.04
C ALA A 81 11.60 -28.91 9.77
N VAL A 82 12.89 -29.22 9.68
CA VAL A 82 13.49 -30.30 10.46
C VAL A 82 13.59 -29.81 11.91
N PRO A 83 13.23 -30.64 12.90
CA PRO A 83 13.39 -30.27 14.30
C PRO A 83 14.86 -29.95 14.59
N VAL A 84 15.09 -28.71 15.03
CA VAL A 84 16.38 -28.24 15.53
C VAL A 84 16.78 -29.09 16.74
N GLY A 85 18.00 -29.65 16.75
CA GLY A 85 18.56 -30.30 17.93
C GLY A 85 19.30 -31.62 17.73
N ALA A 86 19.67 -31.99 16.50
CA ALA A 86 20.72 -33.00 16.37
C ALA A 86 22.03 -32.39 16.91
N PRO A 87 22.72 -33.05 17.86
CA PRO A 87 23.92 -32.49 18.51
C PRO A 87 25.10 -32.27 17.56
N GLU A 88 25.00 -32.76 16.32
CA GLU A 88 25.97 -32.57 15.24
C GLU A 88 25.57 -31.45 14.27
N ASP A 89 24.42 -30.80 14.49
CA ASP A 89 23.87 -29.80 13.59
C ASP A 89 24.35 -28.39 13.99
N ASP A 90 25.54 -28.03 13.50
CA ASP A 90 26.08 -26.65 13.56
C ASP A 90 25.29 -25.66 12.69
N THR A 91 24.21 -26.12 12.04
CA THR A 91 23.39 -25.27 11.18
C THR A 91 22.61 -24.28 12.04
N ASP A 92 22.81 -22.99 11.73
CA ASP A 92 21.99 -21.89 12.23
C ASP A 92 20.51 -22.32 12.24
N HIS A 93 19.80 -22.08 13.34
CA HIS A 93 18.44 -22.57 13.63
C HIS A 93 17.36 -21.93 12.73
N THR A 94 17.74 -21.58 11.50
CA THR A 94 16.97 -20.89 10.50
C THR A 94 16.11 -21.86 9.73
N VAL A 95 14.82 -21.82 10.05
CA VAL A 95 13.79 -22.50 9.27
C VAL A 95 13.49 -21.67 8.02
N PRO A 96 13.48 -22.26 6.81
CA PRO A 96 13.07 -21.55 5.58
C PRO A 96 11.66 -20.98 5.71
N ILE A 97 11.41 -19.81 5.11
CA ILE A 97 10.13 -19.07 5.23
C ILE A 97 8.95 -19.97 4.89
N ARG A 98 9.03 -20.63 3.72
CA ARG A 98 7.96 -21.52 3.25
C ARG A 98 7.79 -22.74 4.16
N ALA A 99 8.89 -23.27 4.69
CA ALA A 99 8.85 -24.44 5.56
C ALA A 99 8.14 -24.12 6.89
N LEU A 100 8.42 -22.95 7.47
CA LEU A 100 7.77 -22.50 8.70
C LEU A 100 6.27 -22.32 8.50
N VAL A 101 5.88 -21.55 7.47
CA VAL A 101 4.46 -21.24 7.22
C VAL A 101 3.69 -22.50 6.84
N THR A 102 4.22 -23.37 5.98
CA THR A 102 3.55 -24.64 5.65
C THR A 102 3.47 -25.58 6.85
N GLY A 103 4.51 -25.66 7.67
CA GLY A 103 4.52 -26.45 8.91
C GLY A 103 3.41 -26.02 9.87
N TRP A 104 3.26 -24.73 10.12
CA TRP A 104 2.16 -24.20 10.94
C TRP A 104 0.78 -24.44 10.33
N ALA A 105 0.63 -24.30 9.01
CA ALA A 105 -0.63 -24.60 8.34
C ALA A 105 -1.03 -26.08 8.48
N HIS A 106 -0.06 -27.00 8.33
CA HIS A 106 -0.27 -28.43 8.57
C HIS A 106 -0.61 -28.71 10.03
N TYR A 107 0.08 -28.07 10.98
CA TYR A 107 -0.21 -28.22 12.39
C TYR A 107 -1.64 -27.78 12.72
N PHE A 108 -2.06 -26.60 12.26
CA PHE A 108 -3.42 -26.09 12.43
C PHE A 108 -4.46 -27.07 11.89
N ALA A 109 -4.26 -27.58 10.67
CA ALA A 109 -5.22 -28.50 10.08
C ALA A 109 -5.26 -29.86 10.78
N SER A 110 -4.15 -30.32 11.36
CA SER A 110 -4.14 -31.54 12.18
C SER A 110 -4.91 -31.39 13.49
N THR A 111 -5.02 -30.17 14.03
CA THR A 111 -5.76 -29.89 15.25
C THR A 111 -7.20 -29.46 15.00
N TYR A 112 -7.47 -28.83 13.86
CA TYR A 112 -8.76 -28.23 13.52
C TYR A 112 -9.79 -29.30 13.12
N PRO A 113 -10.91 -29.44 13.84
CA PRO A 113 -11.96 -30.39 13.45
C PRO A 113 -12.65 -29.89 12.17
N THR A 114 -12.56 -30.67 11.10
CA THR A 114 -13.32 -30.37 9.87
C THR A 114 -14.67 -31.05 9.92
N VAL A 115 -15.74 -30.28 9.68
CA VAL A 115 -17.10 -30.80 9.60
C VAL A 115 -17.51 -30.83 8.13
N HIS A 116 -17.83 -32.01 7.62
CA HIS A 116 -18.41 -32.16 6.28
C HIS A 116 -19.72 -32.94 6.37
N ARG A 117 -20.64 -32.70 5.44
CA ARG A 117 -21.87 -33.49 5.34
C ARG A 117 -21.75 -34.47 4.19
N ASP A 118 -22.10 -35.73 4.44
CA ASP A 118 -22.18 -36.72 3.37
C ASP A 118 -23.41 -36.48 2.47
N ARG A 119 -23.54 -37.29 1.41
CA ARG A 119 -24.70 -37.25 0.49
C ARG A 119 -26.05 -37.50 1.17
N HIS A 120 -26.06 -37.98 2.41
CA HIS A 120 -27.26 -38.22 3.22
C HIS A 120 -27.51 -37.09 4.23
N GLY A 121 -26.70 -36.03 4.24
CA GLY A 121 -26.81 -34.90 5.14
C GLY A 121 -26.22 -35.14 6.53
N THR A 122 -25.61 -36.30 6.79
CA THR A 122 -24.97 -36.64 8.07
C THR A 122 -23.69 -35.85 8.22
N ALA A 123 -23.54 -35.13 9.33
CA ALA A 123 -22.32 -34.39 9.64
C ALA A 123 -21.24 -35.35 10.17
N HIS A 124 -20.11 -35.39 9.48
CA HIS A 124 -18.91 -36.13 9.85
C HIS A 124 -17.85 -35.14 10.32
N VAL A 125 -17.25 -35.43 11.49
CA VAL A 125 -16.14 -34.65 12.03
C VAL A 125 -14.86 -35.45 11.81
N THR A 126 -13.98 -34.94 10.96
CA THR A 126 -12.68 -35.56 10.63
C THR A 126 -11.53 -34.67 11.07
N ARG A 127 -10.48 -35.28 11.64
CA ARG A 127 -9.24 -34.59 12.04
C ARG A 127 -8.13 -34.66 10.96
N ASP A 128 -8.28 -35.53 9.98
CA ASP A 128 -7.25 -35.79 8.97
C ASP A 128 -7.41 -34.95 7.70
N ALA A 129 -7.80 -33.69 7.83
CA ALA A 129 -7.80 -32.80 6.68
C ALA A 129 -6.35 -32.36 6.43
N GLN A 130 -5.78 -32.76 5.29
CA GLN A 130 -4.66 -31.99 4.76
C GLN A 130 -5.12 -30.54 4.63
N PRO A 131 -4.32 -29.55 5.06
CA PRO A 131 -4.69 -28.16 4.88
C PRO A 131 -4.80 -27.90 3.38
N LEU A 132 -5.98 -27.51 2.93
CA LEU A 132 -6.18 -27.04 1.57
C LEU A 132 -6.15 -25.51 1.63
N PRO A 133 -5.07 -24.86 1.16
CA PRO A 133 -5.09 -23.42 1.01
C PRO A 133 -6.26 -23.03 0.09
N PRO A 134 -6.79 -21.80 0.20
CA PRO A 134 -7.87 -21.35 -0.65
C PRO A 134 -7.53 -21.67 -2.10
N ARG A 135 -8.45 -22.31 -2.81
CA ARG A 135 -8.28 -22.50 -4.24
C ARG A 135 -8.37 -21.13 -4.87
N ASP A 136 -7.40 -20.79 -5.70
CA ASP A 136 -7.57 -19.65 -6.57
C ASP A 136 -8.83 -19.91 -7.41
N HIS A 137 -9.78 -18.98 -7.32
CA HIS A 137 -11.08 -19.09 -7.96
C HIS A 137 -10.95 -19.08 -9.50
N ARG A 138 -9.85 -18.53 -10.04
CA ARG A 138 -9.55 -18.52 -11.47
C ARG A 138 -9.03 -19.86 -11.96
N THR A 139 -8.04 -20.42 -11.28
CA THR A 139 -7.39 -21.66 -11.73
C THR A 139 -8.00 -22.94 -11.14
N ARG A 140 -8.77 -22.85 -10.05
CA ARG A 140 -9.23 -23.96 -9.21
C ARG A 140 -8.10 -24.84 -8.66
N ILE A 141 -6.84 -24.43 -8.82
CA ILE A 141 -5.67 -25.12 -8.28
C ILE A 141 -5.44 -24.58 -6.86
N PRO A 142 -5.16 -25.44 -5.86
CA PRO A 142 -4.79 -24.96 -4.54
C PRO A 142 -3.58 -24.05 -4.64
N ASP A 143 -3.69 -22.84 -4.10
CA ASP A 143 -2.57 -21.91 -4.10
C ASP A 143 -1.53 -22.34 -3.06
N HIS A 144 -0.54 -23.13 -3.51
CA HIS A 144 0.57 -23.58 -2.67
C HIS A 144 1.68 -22.52 -2.53
N THR A 145 1.43 -21.27 -2.93
CA THR A 145 2.35 -20.15 -2.73
C THR A 145 2.40 -19.73 -1.26
N LEU A 146 3.45 -18.97 -0.91
CA LEU A 146 3.58 -18.37 0.42
C LEU A 146 2.36 -17.49 0.78
N THR A 147 1.84 -16.73 -0.19
CA THR A 147 0.62 -15.91 -0.02
C THR A 147 -0.59 -16.76 0.33
N GLY A 148 -0.82 -17.85 -0.41
CA GLY A 148 -1.94 -18.76 -0.15
C GLY A 148 -1.88 -19.37 1.26
N TRP A 149 -0.69 -19.79 1.70
CA TRP A 149 -0.49 -20.32 3.04
C TRP A 149 -0.64 -19.26 4.15
N ALA A 150 -0.07 -18.07 3.99
CA ALA A 150 -0.19 -16.99 4.95
C ALA A 150 -1.64 -16.50 5.11
N SER A 151 -2.38 -16.39 4.00
CA SER A 151 -3.81 -16.07 3.98
C SER A 151 -4.64 -17.17 4.67
N TRP A 152 -4.32 -18.43 4.41
CA TRP A 152 -4.95 -19.56 5.08
C TRP A 152 -4.75 -19.47 6.60
N ILE A 153 -3.53 -19.35 7.09
CA ILE A 153 -3.26 -19.23 8.54
C ILE A 153 -4.02 -18.04 9.14
N THR A 154 -3.99 -16.89 8.46
CA THR A 154 -4.71 -15.67 8.90
C THR A 154 -6.21 -15.93 9.11
N THR A 155 -6.82 -16.70 8.22
CA THR A 155 -8.24 -17.09 8.30
C THR A 155 -8.53 -17.94 9.54
N TYR A 156 -7.60 -18.82 9.93
CA TYR A 156 -7.73 -19.72 11.08
C TYR A 156 -7.15 -19.15 12.39
N LEU A 157 -6.63 -17.92 12.41
CA LEU A 157 -6.13 -17.31 13.64
C LEU A 157 -7.15 -17.22 14.79
N PRO A 158 -8.46 -16.96 14.56
CA PRO A 158 -9.43 -17.00 15.66
C PRO A 158 -9.50 -18.36 16.36
N TYR A 159 -9.35 -19.45 15.61
CA TYR A 159 -9.26 -20.79 16.19
C TYR A 159 -7.94 -20.96 16.96
N ALA A 160 -6.81 -20.57 16.35
CA ALA A 160 -5.49 -20.65 16.98
C ALA A 160 -5.40 -19.88 18.30
N ALA A 161 -6.10 -18.74 18.40
CA ALA A 161 -6.21 -17.95 19.62
C ALA A 161 -6.80 -18.74 20.80
N GLY A 162 -7.62 -19.77 20.54
CA GLY A 162 -8.19 -20.66 21.55
C GLY A 162 -7.24 -21.77 22.02
N HIS A 163 -5.97 -21.77 21.59
CA HIS A 163 -4.99 -22.80 21.93
C HIS A 163 -3.71 -22.26 22.58
N PRO A 164 -3.09 -23.00 23.52
CA PRO A 164 -1.91 -22.54 24.25
C PRO A 164 -0.65 -22.41 23.37
N TRP A 165 -0.58 -23.17 22.28
CA TRP A 165 0.55 -23.15 21.34
C TRP A 165 0.62 -21.87 20.49
N ILE A 166 -0.35 -20.94 20.60
CA ILE A 166 -0.32 -19.65 19.91
C ILE A 166 0.93 -18.82 20.24
N ALA A 167 1.48 -19.00 21.44
CA ALA A 167 2.70 -18.31 21.86
C ALA A 167 3.92 -18.77 21.05
N ASP A 168 4.00 -20.06 20.70
CA ASP A 168 5.06 -20.59 19.85
C ASP A 168 4.93 -20.08 18.41
N LEU A 169 3.71 -20.01 17.87
CA LEU A 169 3.47 -19.40 16.56
C LEU A 169 3.94 -17.95 16.53
N HIS A 170 3.51 -17.17 17.53
CA HIS A 170 3.89 -15.77 17.65
C HIS A 170 5.42 -15.61 17.72
N ARG A 171 6.08 -16.36 18.61
CA ARG A 171 7.54 -16.30 18.76
C ARG A 171 8.25 -16.65 17.46
N GLN A 172 7.93 -17.79 16.85
CA GLN A 172 8.62 -18.25 15.64
C GLN A 172 8.40 -17.33 14.44
N LEU A 173 7.18 -16.80 14.25
CA LEU A 173 6.92 -15.80 13.21
C LEU A 173 7.63 -14.48 13.49
N GLY A 174 7.62 -14.03 14.75
CA GLY A 174 8.35 -12.85 15.18
C GLY A 174 9.83 -12.96 14.89
N ASP A 175 10.47 -14.05 15.33
CA ASP A 175 11.90 -14.31 15.11
C ASP A 175 12.24 -14.34 13.61
N LEU A 176 11.40 -14.99 12.80
CA LEU A 176 11.56 -15.02 11.34
C LEU A 176 11.49 -13.61 10.72
N VAL A 177 10.47 -12.82 11.06
CA VAL A 177 10.28 -11.49 10.48
C VAL A 177 11.39 -10.53 10.92
N HIS A 178 11.81 -10.54 12.19
CA HIS A 178 12.92 -9.70 12.63
C HIS A 178 14.20 -10.02 11.84
N ARG A 179 14.52 -11.30 11.66
CA ARG A 179 15.68 -11.72 10.87
C ARG A 179 15.60 -11.27 9.42
N ILE A 180 14.44 -11.38 8.79
CA ILE A 180 14.21 -10.92 7.42
C ILE A 180 14.45 -9.41 7.34
N ARG A 181 13.89 -8.62 8.26
CA ARG A 181 14.07 -7.17 8.30
C ARG A 181 15.51 -6.76 8.59
N ASP A 182 16.25 -7.54 9.38
CA ASP A 182 17.68 -7.31 9.60
C ASP A 182 18.50 -7.50 8.31
N LEU A 183 18.04 -8.39 7.40
CA LEU A 183 18.68 -8.63 6.11
C LEU A 183 18.27 -7.60 5.04
N THR A 184 16.97 -7.28 4.95
CA THR A 184 16.44 -6.35 3.94
C THR A 184 16.53 -4.89 4.36
N HIS A 185 16.83 -4.62 5.64
CA HIS A 185 16.72 -3.31 6.27
C HIS A 185 15.34 -2.65 6.09
N GLU A 186 14.33 -3.43 5.72
CA GLU A 186 13.01 -2.90 5.43
C GLU A 186 12.15 -2.90 6.69
N VAL A 187 11.72 -1.72 7.09
CA VAL A 187 10.84 -1.53 8.25
C VAL A 187 9.46 -1.08 7.76
N PRO A 188 8.35 -1.68 8.24
CA PRO A 188 7.01 -1.22 7.87
C PRO A 188 6.82 0.26 8.18
N HIS A 189 6.24 1.00 7.23
CA HIS A 189 5.98 2.41 7.44
C HIS A 189 4.92 2.60 8.52
N THR A 190 5.07 3.70 9.26
CA THR A 190 4.15 4.08 10.33
C THR A 190 3.55 5.43 9.97
N HIS A 191 2.22 5.46 9.85
CA HIS A 191 1.44 6.64 9.54
C HIS A 191 0.84 7.21 10.82
N HIS A 192 1.15 8.48 11.12
CA HIS A 192 0.52 9.20 12.22
C HIS A 192 -0.92 9.55 11.85
N MET A 193 -1.83 9.33 12.79
CA MET A 193 -3.25 9.61 12.62
C MET A 193 -3.58 11.01 13.16
N VAL A 194 -4.56 11.66 12.56
CA VAL A 194 -4.88 13.07 12.85
C VAL A 194 -5.71 13.27 14.12
N ALA A 195 -6.54 12.30 14.51
CA ALA A 195 -7.35 12.42 15.71
C ALA A 195 -6.57 12.04 16.98
N PRO A 196 -6.82 12.69 18.13
CA PRO A 196 -6.24 12.28 19.41
C PRO A 196 -6.80 10.92 19.84
N CYS A 197 -6.06 10.18 20.66
CA CYS A 197 -6.54 8.92 21.22
C CYS A 197 -7.79 9.13 22.10
N PRO A 198 -8.88 8.35 21.94
CA PRO A 198 -10.08 8.52 22.77
C PRO A 198 -9.85 8.24 24.25
N ASP A 199 -8.84 7.42 24.59
CA ASP A 199 -8.54 7.02 25.97
C ASP A 199 -7.66 8.05 26.69
N CYS A 200 -6.47 8.38 26.15
CA CYS A 200 -5.52 9.29 26.80
C CYS A 200 -5.54 10.73 26.27
N GLN A 201 -6.33 11.02 25.23
CA GLN A 201 -6.43 12.32 24.56
C GLN A 201 -5.12 12.83 23.89
N GLY A 202 -4.06 12.01 23.85
CA GLY A 202 -2.80 12.36 23.18
C GLY A 202 -2.78 12.02 21.68
N PHE A 203 -2.00 12.76 20.89
CA PHE A 203 -1.78 12.55 19.45
C PHE A 203 -0.74 11.44 19.18
N GLY A 204 -0.97 10.27 19.79
CA GLY A 204 -0.09 9.11 19.67
C GLY A 204 -0.64 7.99 18.78
N LEU A 205 -1.78 8.19 18.11
CA LEU A 205 -2.38 7.16 17.26
C LEU A 205 -1.54 6.98 16.00
N THR A 206 -1.11 5.74 15.73
CA THR A 206 -0.38 5.38 14.53
C THR A 206 -0.95 4.13 13.88
N ARG A 207 -0.91 4.09 12.55
CA ARG A 207 -1.21 2.91 11.72
C ARG A 207 0.10 2.41 11.12
N THR A 208 0.41 1.14 11.31
CA THR A 208 1.58 0.51 10.69
C THR A 208 1.13 -0.34 9.51
N ASP A 209 1.88 -0.31 8.41
CA ASP A 209 1.54 -1.11 7.23
C ASP A 209 1.41 -2.61 7.55
N GLY A 210 0.42 -3.25 6.94
CA GLY A 210 0.07 -4.66 7.18
C GLY A 210 -0.67 -4.95 8.49
N ARG A 211 -0.75 -3.98 9.42
CA ARG A 211 -1.51 -4.15 10.66
C ARG A 211 -2.95 -3.71 10.50
N ALA A 212 -3.88 -4.44 11.10
CA ALA A 212 -5.29 -4.10 11.08
C ALA A 212 -5.65 -3.06 12.15
N LEU A 213 -4.90 -3.01 13.26
CA LEU A 213 -5.19 -2.10 14.37
C LEU A 213 -4.38 -0.80 14.30
N ILE A 214 -5.04 0.31 14.61
CA ILE A 214 -4.42 1.60 14.90
C ILE A 214 -4.07 1.63 16.38
N ARG A 215 -2.80 1.89 16.72
CA ARG A 215 -2.31 1.83 18.10
C ARG A 215 -1.92 3.22 18.60
N CYS A 216 -2.29 3.53 19.83
CA CYS A 216 -1.74 4.67 20.55
C CYS A 216 -0.36 4.30 21.11
N THR A 217 0.69 4.98 20.68
CA THR A 217 2.05 4.80 21.21
C THR A 217 2.21 5.29 22.65
N LEU A 218 1.30 6.15 23.13
CA LEU A 218 1.36 6.75 24.47
C LEU A 218 0.72 5.83 25.53
N CYS A 219 -0.54 5.43 25.36
CA CYS A 219 -1.26 4.60 26.34
C CYS A 219 -1.43 3.13 25.93
N GLY A 220 -1.08 2.78 24.69
CA GLY A 220 -1.29 1.42 24.19
C GLY A 220 -2.76 1.08 23.90
N HIS A 221 -3.66 2.07 23.82
CA HIS A 221 -5.03 1.86 23.32
C HIS A 221 -5.00 1.44 21.85
N HIS A 222 -5.97 0.64 21.40
CA HIS A 222 -6.06 0.16 20.02
C HIS A 222 -7.46 0.44 19.45
N LEU A 223 -7.53 0.85 18.20
CA LEU A 223 -8.76 1.08 17.45
C LEU A 223 -8.74 0.25 16.18
N THR A 224 -9.90 -0.31 15.81
CA THR A 224 -10.08 -0.77 14.42
C THR A 224 -10.19 0.44 13.49
N PRO A 225 -9.97 0.29 12.18
CA PRO A 225 -10.13 1.38 11.23
C PRO A 225 -11.52 2.01 11.30
N GLU A 226 -12.58 1.20 11.41
CA GLU A 226 -13.96 1.67 11.49
C GLU A 226 -14.25 2.42 12.80
N ALA A 227 -13.67 1.96 13.92
CA ALA A 227 -13.76 2.64 15.19
C ALA A 227 -13.02 3.98 15.17
N TYR A 228 -11.88 4.04 14.48
CA TYR A 228 -11.15 5.29 14.27
C TYR A 228 -11.93 6.27 13.39
N ASP A 229 -12.53 5.82 12.29
CA ASP A 229 -13.33 6.68 11.40
C ASP A 229 -14.53 7.28 12.17
N THR A 230 -15.22 6.45 12.95
CA THR A 230 -16.31 6.90 13.84
C THR A 230 -15.81 7.95 14.84
N HIS A 231 -14.63 7.73 15.42
CA HIS A 231 -14.01 8.65 16.37
C HIS A 231 -13.61 9.98 15.70
N VAL A 232 -13.04 9.94 14.49
CA VAL A 232 -12.70 11.15 13.71
C VAL A 232 -13.95 11.98 13.45
N THR A 233 -15.05 11.37 13.02
CA THR A 233 -16.32 12.09 12.80
C THR A 233 -16.79 12.79 14.08
N ALA A 234 -16.78 12.09 15.22
CA ALA A 234 -17.18 12.67 16.50
C ALA A 234 -16.28 13.83 16.94
N VAL A 235 -14.96 13.73 16.71
CA VAL A 235 -14.00 14.80 16.99
C VAL A 235 -14.27 16.02 16.09
N LEU A 236 -14.45 15.81 14.78
CA LEU A 236 -14.73 16.88 13.82
C LEU A 236 -16.04 17.59 14.14
N ASP A 237 -17.11 16.86 14.44
CA ASP A 237 -18.41 17.43 14.82
C ASP A 237 -18.28 18.29 16.08
N THR A 238 -17.52 17.83 17.07
CA THR A 238 -17.25 18.60 18.30
C THR A 238 -16.49 19.89 18.00
N HIS A 239 -15.52 19.85 17.08
CA HIS A 239 -14.79 21.06 16.66
C HIS A 239 -15.66 22.01 15.84
N GLN A 240 -16.52 21.51 14.95
CA GLN A 240 -17.45 22.32 14.17
C GLN A 240 -18.48 23.00 15.07
N GLN A 241 -19.01 22.31 16.09
CA GLN A 241 -19.93 22.89 17.06
C GLN A 241 -19.27 24.00 17.91
N LYS A 242 -17.97 23.88 18.20
CA LYS A 242 -17.19 24.93 18.88
C LYS A 242 -16.84 26.10 17.97
N ALA A 243 -16.59 25.82 16.68
CA ALA A 243 -16.24 26.81 15.68
C ALA A 243 -17.46 27.54 15.12
N ALA A 244 -18.66 26.97 15.27
CA ALA A 244 -19.91 27.63 14.93
C ALA A 244 -19.94 28.99 15.63
N PRO A 245 -19.85 30.10 14.88
CA PRO A 245 -19.64 31.41 15.45
C PRO A 245 -20.76 31.68 16.45
N CYS A 246 -20.36 32.09 17.66
CA CYS A 246 -21.25 32.63 18.67
C CYS A 246 -22.19 33.60 17.94
N ALA A 247 -23.46 33.19 17.81
CA ALA A 247 -24.39 33.71 16.81
C ALA A 247 -24.20 35.20 16.64
N THR A 248 -23.87 35.62 15.41
CA THR A 248 -23.74 37.02 15.03
C THR A 248 -24.93 37.76 15.65
N VAL A 249 -24.66 38.53 16.71
CA VAL A 249 -25.64 39.41 17.33
C VAL A 249 -26.19 40.23 16.19
N THR A 250 -27.45 39.99 15.85
CA THR A 250 -28.11 40.60 14.73
C THR A 250 -28.11 42.10 14.98
N ALA A 251 -27.15 42.81 14.38
CA ALA A 251 -27.21 44.25 14.27
C ALA A 251 -28.47 44.57 13.46
N ALA A 252 -29.32 45.41 14.05
CA ALA A 252 -30.60 45.80 13.48
C ALA A 252 -30.47 46.24 12.01
N PRO A 253 -31.46 45.89 11.15
CA PRO A 253 -31.35 46.13 9.72
C PRO A 253 -31.29 47.63 9.40
N ALA A 254 -30.23 48.04 8.70
CA ALA A 254 -30.17 49.32 8.00
C ALA A 254 -30.94 49.22 6.66
N PRO A 255 -31.63 50.30 6.22
CA PRO A 255 -32.59 50.25 5.12
C PRO A 255 -31.95 50.03 3.73
N THR A 256 -32.68 49.26 2.92
CA THR A 256 -32.39 48.83 1.55
C THR A 256 -32.34 49.96 0.53
N SER A 257 -31.36 49.91 -0.38
CA SER A 257 -31.40 50.58 -1.70
C SER A 257 -31.42 49.53 -2.82
N PRO A 258 -32.26 49.68 -3.86
CA PRO A 258 -32.35 48.73 -4.97
C PRO A 258 -31.34 49.07 -6.08
N SER A 259 -30.61 48.07 -6.57
CA SER A 259 -29.82 48.19 -7.81
C SER A 259 -30.12 47.02 -8.73
N SER A 260 -30.60 47.37 -9.92
CA SER A 260 -30.99 46.51 -11.03
C SER A 260 -29.81 46.30 -11.98
N TYR A 261 -29.48 45.04 -12.29
CA TYR A 261 -28.61 44.72 -13.42
C TYR A 261 -29.11 43.45 -14.14
N SER A 262 -29.36 43.56 -15.44
CA SER A 262 -29.79 42.46 -16.32
C SER A 262 -28.61 41.97 -17.18
N PRO A 263 -28.48 40.66 -17.48
CA PRO A 263 -27.49 40.15 -18.41
C PRO A 263 -28.01 40.10 -19.87
N ARG A 264 -27.06 40.09 -20.80
CA ARG A 264 -27.21 40.17 -22.27
C ARG A 264 -27.01 38.78 -22.92
N PRO A 265 -27.68 38.41 -24.02
CA PRO A 265 -27.53 37.11 -24.67
C PRO A 265 -26.49 37.12 -25.81
N THR A 266 -25.95 35.95 -26.15
CA THR A 266 -25.07 35.68 -27.31
C THR A 266 -25.64 34.55 -28.20
N PRO A 267 -25.27 34.48 -29.50
CA PRO A 267 -26.02 33.75 -30.52
C PRO A 267 -25.52 32.32 -30.82
N GLU A 268 -26.44 31.53 -31.37
CA GLU A 268 -26.36 30.12 -31.77
C GLU A 268 -25.66 29.89 -33.12
N GLY A 269 -25.02 28.72 -33.26
CA GLY A 269 -24.60 28.15 -34.54
C GLY A 269 -24.38 26.64 -34.40
N THR A 270 -25.15 25.83 -35.14
CA THR A 270 -25.18 24.36 -35.02
C THR A 270 -24.61 23.69 -36.28
N PRO A 271 -23.68 22.73 -36.17
CA PRO A 271 -23.48 21.70 -37.19
C PRO A 271 -24.12 20.37 -36.75
N VAL A 272 -24.85 19.74 -37.67
CA VAL A 272 -25.49 18.43 -37.48
C VAL A 272 -24.41 17.34 -37.67
N THR A 273 -24.22 16.50 -36.65
CA THR A 273 -23.35 15.30 -36.67
C THR A 273 -24.16 14.14 -36.10
N GLU A 274 -24.13 12.96 -36.69
CA GLU A 274 -24.82 11.78 -36.14
C GLU A 274 -24.25 11.40 -34.76
N HIS A 275 -25.15 11.21 -33.80
CA HIS A 275 -24.87 11.13 -32.37
C HIS A 275 -24.94 9.69 -31.86
N LEU A 276 -23.94 9.24 -31.09
CA LEU A 276 -24.11 8.08 -30.21
C LEU A 276 -24.67 8.55 -28.86
N ASP A 277 -25.83 8.02 -28.49
CA ASP A 277 -26.48 8.27 -27.21
C ASP A 277 -25.75 7.52 -26.08
N LEU A 278 -25.67 8.13 -24.90
CA LEU A 278 -25.12 7.53 -23.68
C LEU A 278 -25.87 6.25 -23.30
N GLU A 279 -27.16 6.15 -23.66
CA GLU A 279 -27.93 4.91 -23.52
C GLU A 279 -27.37 3.76 -24.35
N THR A 280 -26.76 4.04 -25.50
CA THR A 280 -26.11 3.03 -26.35
C THR A 280 -24.84 2.51 -25.70
N VAL A 281 -24.01 3.40 -25.12
CA VAL A 281 -22.79 3.02 -24.38
C VAL A 281 -23.12 2.08 -23.23
N LEU A 282 -24.17 2.38 -22.45
CA LEU A 282 -24.60 1.53 -21.35
C LEU A 282 -25.22 0.20 -21.83
N ARG A 283 -25.92 0.19 -22.96
CA ARG A 283 -26.52 -1.02 -23.55
C ARG A 283 -25.47 -1.99 -24.10
N GLU A 284 -24.34 -1.47 -24.58
CA GLU A 284 -23.23 -2.25 -25.15
C GLU A 284 -22.21 -2.72 -24.09
N GLY A 285 -22.50 -2.51 -22.81
CA GLY A 285 -21.67 -2.99 -21.69
C GLY A 285 -20.63 -1.98 -21.20
N GLY A 286 -20.67 -0.74 -21.69
CA GLY A 286 -19.80 0.34 -21.23
C GLY A 286 -20.03 0.71 -19.77
N GLN A 287 -19.00 1.27 -19.13
CA GLN A 287 -19.01 1.69 -17.72
C GLN A 287 -18.94 3.21 -17.60
N ILE A 288 -19.56 3.76 -16.55
CA ILE A 288 -19.41 5.17 -16.16
C ILE A 288 -18.79 5.22 -14.77
N THR A 289 -17.65 5.90 -14.65
CA THR A 289 -16.94 6.12 -13.39
C THR A 289 -17.07 7.59 -12.98
N ILE A 290 -17.34 7.85 -11.71
CA ILE A 290 -17.33 9.21 -11.15
C ILE A 290 -16.21 9.29 -10.12
N THR A 291 -15.28 10.20 -10.35
CA THR A 291 -14.13 10.46 -9.47
C THR A 291 -14.31 11.82 -8.81
N TYR A 292 -14.07 11.90 -7.50
CA TYR A 292 -14.05 13.16 -6.77
C TYR A 292 -12.60 13.57 -6.51
N ASP A 293 -12.20 14.72 -7.03
CA ASP A 293 -10.98 15.41 -6.65
C ASP A 293 -11.31 16.38 -5.51
N PRO A 294 -10.74 16.21 -4.30
CA PRO A 294 -10.99 17.12 -3.19
C PRO A 294 -10.41 18.52 -3.42
N LEU A 295 -9.41 18.69 -4.30
CA LEU A 295 -8.71 19.97 -4.52
C LEU A 295 -8.19 20.12 -5.97
N PRO A 296 -8.92 20.80 -6.87
CA PRO A 296 -10.13 21.60 -6.61
C PRO A 296 -11.34 20.68 -6.41
N ALA A 297 -12.21 20.98 -5.43
CA ALA A 297 -13.44 20.22 -5.14
C ALA A 297 -14.33 20.04 -6.38
N ARG A 298 -14.04 19.02 -7.17
CA ARG A 298 -14.58 18.76 -8.51
C ARG A 298 -14.87 17.28 -8.64
N TYR A 299 -15.92 16.99 -9.37
CA TYR A 299 -16.29 15.66 -9.79
C TYR A 299 -15.99 15.54 -11.28
N THR A 300 -15.39 14.42 -11.67
CA THR A 300 -15.15 14.05 -13.06
C THR A 300 -15.92 12.77 -13.34
N ALA A 301 -16.77 12.78 -14.35
CA ALA A 301 -17.52 11.63 -14.84
C ALA A 301 -16.91 11.16 -16.17
N THR A 302 -16.53 9.89 -16.24
CA THR A 302 -15.83 9.29 -17.38
C THR A 302 -16.63 8.10 -17.89
N ALA A 303 -17.00 8.09 -19.19
CA ALA A 303 -17.66 6.95 -19.82
C ALA A 303 -16.66 6.14 -20.65
N ILE A 304 -16.70 4.81 -20.54
CA ILE A 304 -15.85 3.88 -21.29
C ILE A 304 -16.75 3.01 -22.17
N ALA A 305 -16.46 2.96 -23.48
CA ALA A 305 -17.30 2.32 -24.49
C ALA A 305 -17.20 0.78 -24.50
N ASP A 306 -16.05 0.22 -24.14
CA ASP A 306 -15.77 -1.21 -24.26
C ASP A 306 -14.72 -1.71 -23.25
N ASP A 307 -14.54 -3.03 -23.20
CA ASP A 307 -13.58 -3.73 -22.34
C ASP A 307 -12.10 -3.38 -22.62
N HIS A 308 -11.83 -2.58 -23.64
CA HIS A 308 -10.50 -2.11 -24.01
C HIS A 308 -10.17 -0.71 -23.47
N GLY A 309 -11.03 -0.16 -22.60
CA GLY A 309 -10.77 1.13 -21.95
C GLY A 309 -10.95 2.33 -22.88
N ARG A 310 -11.69 2.16 -23.98
CA ARG A 310 -11.89 3.26 -24.93
C ARG A 310 -12.77 4.34 -24.33
N LEU A 311 -12.19 5.51 -24.07
CA LEU A 311 -12.90 6.67 -23.54
C LEU A 311 -14.00 7.12 -24.50
N ALA A 312 -15.26 7.04 -24.05
CA ALA A 312 -16.45 7.49 -24.76
C ALA A 312 -16.78 8.96 -24.48
N GLY A 313 -16.40 9.49 -23.30
CA GLY A 313 -16.59 10.89 -22.95
C GLY A 313 -16.15 11.22 -21.53
N GLU A 314 -16.01 12.52 -21.26
CA GLU A 314 -15.66 13.06 -19.94
C GLU A 314 -16.51 14.31 -19.64
N GLY A 315 -16.90 14.50 -18.38
CA GLY A 315 -17.58 15.70 -17.90
C GLY A 315 -17.12 16.06 -16.49
N GLU A 316 -16.87 17.35 -16.24
CA GLU A 316 -16.50 17.91 -14.94
C GLU A 316 -17.66 18.71 -14.31
N GLY A 317 -17.70 18.77 -12.99
CA GLY A 317 -18.67 19.59 -12.29
C GLY A 317 -18.39 19.74 -10.81
N ASN A 318 -18.97 20.76 -10.18
CA ASN A 318 -18.86 20.95 -8.73
C ASN A 318 -19.79 20.02 -7.92
N SER A 319 -20.53 19.13 -8.61
CA SER A 319 -21.30 18.04 -8.03
C SER A 319 -21.32 16.85 -9.00
N PRO A 320 -21.64 15.63 -8.53
CA PRO A 320 -21.80 14.46 -9.41
C PRO A 320 -22.83 14.69 -10.52
N GLU A 321 -23.94 15.38 -10.21
CA GLU A 321 -25.00 15.68 -11.18
C GLU A 321 -24.53 16.67 -12.25
N ALA A 322 -23.70 17.66 -11.87
CA ALA A 322 -23.12 18.61 -12.80
C ALA A 322 -22.10 17.92 -13.73
N ALA A 323 -21.26 17.03 -13.20
CA ALA A 323 -20.31 16.24 -13.97
C ALA A 323 -21.02 15.31 -14.96
N LEU A 324 -22.08 14.61 -14.52
CA LEU A 324 -22.92 13.77 -15.39
C LEU A 324 -23.71 14.60 -16.41
N ALA A 325 -24.21 15.78 -16.04
CA ALA A 325 -24.89 16.68 -16.97
C ALA A 325 -23.91 17.19 -18.04
N GLN A 326 -22.67 17.50 -17.67
CA GLN A 326 -21.64 17.89 -18.64
C GLN A 326 -21.24 16.71 -19.53
N LEU A 327 -21.08 15.50 -18.98
CA LEU A 327 -20.81 14.28 -19.76
C LEU A 327 -21.93 14.01 -20.78
N ARG A 328 -23.19 14.22 -20.41
CA ARG A 328 -24.36 14.11 -21.31
C ARG A 328 -24.42 15.21 -22.35
N ALA A 329 -24.01 16.43 -21.99
CA ALA A 329 -24.04 17.59 -22.89
C ALA A 329 -22.85 17.64 -23.87
N GLY A 330 -21.70 17.08 -23.48
CA GLY A 330 -20.45 17.09 -24.23
C GLY A 330 -20.39 16.13 -25.41
N GLY A 331 -21.53 15.60 -25.86
CA GLY A 331 -21.61 14.61 -26.94
C GLY A 331 -20.85 15.05 -28.19
N GLY A 332 -19.67 14.46 -28.42
CA GLY A 332 -18.99 14.51 -29.70
C GLY A 332 -17.55 14.04 -29.68
N TYR A 333 -17.26 12.91 -30.34
CA TYR A 333 -16.00 12.68 -31.06
C TYR A 333 -16.19 11.76 -32.28
N SER A 334 -15.31 11.98 -33.27
CA SER A 334 -15.20 11.32 -34.57
C SER A 334 -14.63 9.91 -34.47
N ALA A 335 -15.32 8.92 -35.04
CA ALA A 335 -14.74 7.61 -35.30
C ALA A 335 -13.78 7.70 -36.50
N ALA A 336 -12.48 7.57 -36.26
CA ALA A 336 -11.54 7.19 -37.32
C ALA A 336 -11.99 5.83 -37.90
N ARG A 337 -12.17 5.76 -39.23
CA ARG A 337 -12.53 4.52 -39.92
C ARG A 337 -11.58 3.38 -39.52
N PRO A 338 -12.07 2.14 -39.37
CA PRO A 338 -11.21 0.99 -39.19
C PRO A 338 -10.28 0.84 -40.41
N PHE A 339 -9.02 0.50 -40.12
CA PHE A 339 -8.00 0.21 -41.12
C PHE A 339 -8.33 -1.14 -41.79
N ASP A 340 -8.79 -1.12 -43.03
CA ASP A 340 -8.98 -2.30 -43.89
C ASP A 340 -7.65 -2.80 -44.45
N GLY A 341 -6.74 -3.23 -43.57
CA GLY A 341 -5.47 -3.86 -43.94
C GLY A 341 -5.30 -5.24 -43.31
N PRO A 342 -4.62 -6.19 -43.98
CA PRO A 342 -4.36 -7.51 -43.41
C PRO A 342 -3.49 -7.38 -42.15
N PRO A 343 -3.68 -8.28 -41.16
CA PRO A 343 -2.98 -8.19 -39.88
C PRO A 343 -1.46 -8.28 -40.07
N PRO A 344 -0.65 -7.52 -39.30
CA PRO A 344 0.79 -7.65 -39.32
C PRO A 344 1.22 -9.02 -38.77
N ARG A 345 2.36 -9.52 -39.28
CA ARG A 345 2.93 -10.82 -38.89
C ARG A 345 3.42 -10.80 -37.42
N PRO A 346 3.47 -11.97 -36.74
CA PRO A 346 3.74 -12.07 -35.30
C PRO A 346 5.15 -11.65 -34.84
N ASP A 347 6.06 -11.37 -35.78
CA ASP A 347 7.50 -11.33 -35.50
C ASP A 347 8.01 -9.91 -35.16
N TRP A 348 7.11 -8.94 -34.98
CA TRP A 348 7.41 -7.50 -34.85
C TRP A 348 6.72 -6.82 -33.64
N LEU A 349 6.63 -7.51 -32.50
CA LEU A 349 6.23 -6.87 -31.24
C LEU A 349 7.48 -6.49 -30.42
N PRO A 350 7.70 -5.21 -30.07
CA PRO A 350 8.61 -4.85 -28.98
C PRO A 350 8.04 -5.38 -27.65
N PRO A 351 8.88 -5.60 -26.63
CA PRO A 351 8.45 -6.15 -25.36
C PRO A 351 7.35 -5.30 -24.73
N SER A 352 6.33 -5.99 -24.21
CA SER A 352 5.13 -5.47 -23.57
C SER A 352 5.45 -4.37 -22.55
N TYR A 353 4.82 -3.22 -22.75
CA TYR A 353 4.76 -2.10 -21.82
C TYR A 353 4.05 -2.57 -20.55
N THR A 354 4.74 -2.52 -19.41
CA THR A 354 4.12 -2.75 -18.10
C THR A 354 3.67 -1.39 -17.60
N GLU A 355 2.37 -1.21 -17.39
CA GLU A 355 1.80 -0.01 -16.77
C GLU A 355 2.38 0.13 -15.35
N HIS A 356 3.11 1.22 -15.11
CA HIS A 356 3.49 1.65 -13.78
C HIS A 356 2.29 2.41 -13.17
N PRO A 357 1.73 1.97 -12.02
CA PRO A 357 0.70 2.73 -11.34
C PRO A 357 1.32 3.92 -10.58
N ASP A 358 0.64 5.06 -10.65
CA ASP A 358 0.66 6.22 -9.75
C ASP A 358 2.02 6.78 -9.29
N LEU A 359 2.52 7.79 -10.02
CA LEU A 359 3.54 8.74 -9.54
C LEU A 359 2.99 10.18 -9.60
N ASP A 360 1.90 10.44 -8.88
CA ASP A 360 1.39 11.80 -8.74
C ASP A 360 1.85 12.42 -7.41
N THR A 361 2.83 13.32 -7.56
CA THR A 361 3.30 14.30 -6.57
C THR A 361 4.16 13.77 -5.42
N VAL A 362 5.44 14.15 -5.42
CA VAL A 362 6.34 13.96 -4.28
C VAL A 362 6.44 15.28 -3.50
N MET A 363 6.17 15.24 -2.19
CA MET A 363 6.31 16.39 -1.27
C MET A 363 7.78 16.54 -0.82
N TYR A 364 8.28 17.78 -0.72
CA TYR A 364 9.57 18.10 -0.08
C TYR A 364 9.43 19.34 0.82
N GLU A 365 10.40 19.57 1.72
CA GLU A 365 10.40 20.78 2.56
C GLU A 365 10.41 22.05 1.69
N GLY A 366 9.30 22.79 1.70
CA GLY A 366 9.13 24.06 0.99
C GLY A 366 8.39 23.98 -0.36
N GLY A 367 7.86 22.82 -0.76
CA GLY A 367 7.05 22.73 -1.98
C GLY A 367 6.66 21.33 -2.47
N ARG A 368 6.21 21.28 -3.73
CA ARG A 368 5.75 20.05 -4.43
C ARG A 368 6.51 19.84 -5.73
N ILE A 369 6.82 18.58 -6.07
CA ILE A 369 7.35 18.20 -7.39
C ILE A 369 6.30 17.36 -8.12
N ALA A 370 5.88 17.83 -9.29
CA ALA A 370 5.02 17.08 -10.21
C ALA A 370 5.86 16.57 -11.39
N ILE A 371 5.63 15.32 -11.81
CA ILE A 371 6.28 14.73 -12.99
C ILE A 371 5.21 14.43 -14.02
N THR A 372 5.29 15.06 -15.18
CA THR A 372 4.35 14.85 -16.28
C THR A 372 5.07 14.24 -17.47
N CYS A 373 4.47 13.23 -18.11
CA CYS A 373 4.98 12.65 -19.34
C CYS A 373 4.19 13.18 -20.54
N ASP A 374 4.86 13.87 -21.46
CA ASP A 374 4.25 14.25 -22.74
C ASP A 374 4.28 13.07 -23.71
N ARG A 375 3.14 12.76 -24.34
CA ARG A 375 2.96 11.51 -25.08
C ARG A 375 3.82 11.39 -26.35
N LEU A 376 4.34 12.47 -26.93
CA LEU A 376 5.31 12.40 -28.04
C LEU A 376 6.13 13.70 -28.22
N PRO A 377 7.47 13.62 -28.40
CA PRO A 377 8.31 12.48 -28.03
C PRO A 377 8.29 12.29 -26.50
N ALA A 378 8.54 11.06 -26.01
CA ALA A 378 8.48 10.70 -24.59
C ALA A 378 9.47 11.53 -23.75
N LEU A 379 9.01 12.71 -23.35
CA LEU A 379 9.74 13.69 -22.57
C LEU A 379 9.02 13.80 -21.22
N TYR A 380 9.72 13.42 -20.17
CA TYR A 380 9.29 13.64 -18.80
C TYR A 380 9.69 15.04 -18.39
N THR A 381 8.76 15.77 -17.81
CA THR A 381 8.97 17.09 -17.24
C THR A 381 8.75 17.01 -15.73
N ALA A 382 9.78 17.25 -14.94
CA ALA A 382 9.68 17.45 -13.51
C ALA A 382 9.57 18.95 -13.21
N THR A 383 8.50 19.39 -12.54
CA THR A 383 8.28 20.79 -12.17
C THR A 383 8.21 20.90 -10.65
N ALA A 384 9.10 21.72 -10.06
CA ALA A 384 9.02 22.09 -8.65
C ALA A 384 8.17 23.35 -8.49
N THR A 385 7.26 23.36 -7.52
CA THR A 385 6.43 24.52 -7.14
C THR A 385 6.66 24.79 -5.66
N ALA A 386 6.91 26.05 -5.30
CA ALA A 386 7.02 26.47 -3.90
C ALA A 386 5.63 26.51 -3.24
N ASP A 387 5.58 26.53 -1.91
CA ASP A 387 4.33 26.58 -1.13
C ASP A 387 3.45 27.82 -1.43
N ASP A 388 4.04 28.90 -1.96
CA ASP A 388 3.31 30.10 -2.40
C ASP A 388 2.69 29.97 -3.81
N GLY A 389 2.81 28.79 -4.43
CA GLY A 389 2.28 28.47 -5.76
C GLY A 389 3.16 28.93 -6.93
N ARG A 390 4.34 29.54 -6.68
CA ARG A 390 5.27 29.92 -7.75
C ARG A 390 6.08 28.72 -8.21
N ARG A 391 6.30 28.62 -9.53
CA ARG A 391 7.21 27.62 -10.11
C ARG A 391 8.64 27.90 -9.66
N ALA A 392 9.21 26.96 -8.92
CA ALA A 392 10.56 27.01 -8.38
C ALA A 392 11.58 26.39 -9.34
N GLY A 393 11.19 25.48 -10.24
CA GLY A 393 12.13 24.90 -11.22
C GLY A 393 11.48 23.94 -12.21
N LYS A 394 12.18 23.64 -13.30
CA LYS A 394 11.79 22.66 -14.33
C LYS A 394 13.01 21.84 -14.78
N GLY A 395 12.87 20.52 -14.85
CA GLY A 395 13.85 19.62 -15.46
C GLY A 395 13.16 18.70 -16.48
N GLU A 396 13.81 18.46 -17.62
CA GLU A 396 13.27 17.63 -18.70
C GLU A 396 14.19 16.43 -18.96
N GLY A 397 13.65 15.24 -19.15
CA GLY A 397 14.45 14.04 -19.40
C GLY A 397 13.68 12.95 -20.15
N THR A 398 14.40 12.00 -20.74
CA THR A 398 13.79 10.84 -21.43
C THR A 398 13.28 9.78 -20.45
N SER A 399 13.44 10.00 -19.14
CA SER A 399 12.92 9.21 -18.03
C SER A 399 12.60 10.14 -16.85
N PRO A 400 11.73 9.73 -15.89
CA PRO A 400 11.48 10.48 -14.66
C PRO A 400 12.77 10.81 -13.89
N GLU A 401 13.71 9.87 -13.81
CA GLU A 401 14.97 10.00 -13.09
C GLU A 401 15.87 11.06 -13.74
N THR A 402 15.93 11.08 -15.08
CA THR A 402 16.70 12.10 -15.81
C THR A 402 16.06 13.48 -15.67
N ALA A 403 14.72 13.58 -15.68
CA ALA A 403 14.01 14.84 -15.47
C ALA A 403 14.25 15.40 -14.05
N LEU A 404 14.24 14.53 -13.03
CA LEU A 404 14.57 14.89 -11.65
C LEU A 404 16.05 15.27 -11.48
N ALA A 405 16.97 14.55 -12.14
CA ALA A 405 18.39 14.88 -12.12
C ALA A 405 18.66 16.27 -12.71
N HIS A 406 18.00 16.61 -13.82
CA HIS A 406 18.08 17.95 -14.41
C HIS A 406 17.44 19.03 -13.54
N LEU A 407 16.34 18.73 -12.84
CA LEU A 407 15.75 19.66 -11.88
C LEU A 407 16.71 19.94 -10.70
N ARG A 408 17.41 18.91 -10.21
CA ARG A 408 18.40 19.02 -9.12
C ARG A 408 19.67 19.77 -9.54
N SER A 409 20.15 19.57 -10.77
CA SER A 409 21.37 20.22 -11.28
C SER A 409 21.18 21.70 -11.61
N GLY A 410 19.94 22.17 -11.76
CA GLY A 410 19.59 23.58 -11.98
C GLY A 410 19.93 24.56 -10.84
N GLY A 411 20.60 24.10 -9.77
CA GLY A 411 21.13 24.96 -8.70
C GLY A 411 20.12 25.36 -7.62
N TRP A 412 18.93 24.77 -7.60
CA TRP A 412 17.87 25.08 -6.63
C TRP A 412 18.07 24.40 -5.26
N TYR A 413 18.99 23.43 -5.17
CA TYR A 413 19.44 22.83 -3.92
C TYR A 413 20.81 23.38 -3.53
N SER A 414 20.85 24.58 -2.93
CA SER A 414 22.05 25.02 -2.20
C SER A 414 21.67 26.00 -1.10
N ALA A 415 21.44 25.48 0.10
CA ALA A 415 21.74 26.13 1.39
C ALA A 415 21.45 25.18 2.56
N VAL A 416 22.28 24.17 2.77
CA VAL A 416 22.53 23.62 4.12
C VAL A 416 24.04 23.40 4.24
N PRO A 417 24.77 24.13 5.10
CA PRO A 417 26.18 23.81 5.35
C PRO A 417 26.26 22.52 6.18
N PRO A 418 27.31 21.70 6.00
CA PRO A 418 27.46 20.48 6.78
C PRO A 418 27.68 20.81 8.25
N LEU A 419 27.00 20.07 9.14
CA LEU A 419 27.35 20.03 10.56
C LEU A 419 28.74 19.38 10.70
N ASP A 420 29.57 20.07 11.46
CA ASP A 420 30.96 19.74 11.75
C ASP A 420 31.01 18.68 12.86
N ASP A 421 31.04 17.39 12.51
CA ASP A 421 31.20 16.29 13.47
C ASP A 421 32.69 16.07 13.79
N THR A 422 33.20 16.84 14.76
CA THR A 422 34.47 16.51 15.43
C THR A 422 34.16 15.74 16.73
N PRO A 423 34.63 14.49 16.91
CA PRO A 423 34.42 13.77 18.17
C PRO A 423 35.37 14.30 19.27
N PRO A 424 34.90 14.45 20.53
CA PRO A 424 35.80 14.70 21.64
C PRO A 424 36.53 13.40 22.05
N ARG A 425 37.82 13.55 22.40
CA ARG A 425 38.67 12.49 22.97
C ARG A 425 38.11 11.95 24.30
N PRO A 426 38.34 10.67 24.63
CA PRO A 426 37.98 10.11 25.91
C PRO A 426 39.13 10.28 26.91
N ASP A 427 38.92 11.02 27.99
CA ASP A 427 39.66 10.89 29.23
C ASP A 427 38.80 11.47 30.35
N TRP A 428 38.27 10.60 31.22
CA TRP A 428 38.17 10.76 32.68
C TRP A 428 37.11 9.81 33.27
N HIS A 429 37.59 8.86 34.08
CA HIS A 429 36.79 8.22 35.15
C HIS A 429 36.53 9.25 36.26
N PRO A 430 35.41 9.12 37.01
CA PRO A 430 35.54 8.47 38.30
C PRO A 430 34.36 7.55 38.68
N SER A 431 34.76 6.38 39.22
CA SER A 431 34.17 5.69 40.37
C SER A 431 32.85 6.20 40.96
N SER A 432 31.85 5.32 41.04
CA SER A 432 31.13 5.09 42.30
C SER A 432 30.58 3.67 42.37
N THR A 433 30.99 3.00 43.44
CA THR A 433 30.55 1.71 43.98
C THR A 433 29.13 1.83 44.53
N ILE A 434 28.28 0.82 44.34
CA ILE A 434 27.32 0.35 45.36
C ILE A 434 27.29 -1.18 45.34
N GLU A 435 27.43 -1.74 46.53
CA GLU A 435 27.41 -3.15 46.92
C GLU A 435 25.98 -3.72 47.04
N TYR A 436 25.88 -5.05 46.92
CA TYR A 436 24.79 -6.00 47.24
C TYR A 436 23.33 -5.53 47.34
#